data_AF-A0A7Z9IUJ1-F1
#
_entry.id   AF-A0A7Z9IUJ1-F1
#
_cell.length_a   1.000
_cell.length_b   1.000
_cell.length_c   1.000
_cell.angle_alpha   90.00
_cell.angle_beta   90.00
_cell.angle_gamma   90.00
#
_symmetry.space_group_name_H-M   'P 1'
#
loop_
_entity.id
_entity.type
_entity.pdbx_description
1 polymer ?
#
loop_
_entity_poly.entity_id
_entity_poly.type
_entity_poly.pdbx_seq_one_letter_code
_entity_poly.pdbx_strand_id
1 'polypeptide(L)'
;MIPIPRGELARKAIHIANSVIPLSYLWIFQDQETMAGILLGFTIFSIFVEVARMRSVWMSSFFERWLKFMMREDEAVGKITGATWVFVGAFLTVLLVIPKKYAILGLIFLSVGDTMAALVGMGFPMVRIGQKTLSGTLAGLAACCIAGKALGLDVSDFVIIS
;
A
#
# COMPACT_ATOMS: atom_id res chain seq x y z
N MET A 1 22.76 -11.88 -2.22
CA MET A 1 21.52 -11.16 -1.88
C MET A 1 21.92 -9.95 -1.06
N ILE A 2 21.47 -8.75 -1.43
CA ILE A 2 21.75 -7.55 -0.63
C ILE A 2 20.80 -7.55 0.57
N PRO A 3 21.30 -7.30 1.80
CA PRO A 3 20.43 -7.24 2.98
C PRO A 3 19.45 -6.07 2.87
N ILE A 4 18.17 -6.36 3.08
CA ILE A 4 17.10 -5.36 3.04
C ILE A 4 17.00 -4.68 4.41
N PRO A 5 16.89 -3.33 4.47
CA PRO A 5 16.72 -2.63 5.73
C PRO A 5 15.47 -3.07 6.49
N ARG A 6 15.58 -3.23 7.82
CA ARG A 6 14.45 -3.64 8.68
C ARG A 6 13.24 -2.71 8.57
N GLY A 7 13.47 -1.41 8.44
CA GLY A 7 12.40 -0.43 8.26
C GLY A 7 11.62 -0.62 6.96
N GLU A 8 12.30 -1.01 5.88
CA GLU A 8 11.65 -1.30 4.60
C GLU A 8 10.83 -2.59 4.69
N LEU A 9 11.37 -3.65 5.31
CA LEU A 9 10.61 -4.87 5.60
C LEU A 9 9.34 -4.59 6.40
N ALA A 10 9.42 -3.76 7.43
CA ALA A 10 8.25 -3.38 8.24
C ALA A 10 7.22 -2.56 7.43
N ARG A 11 7.67 -1.59 6.62
CA ARG A 11 6.76 -0.84 5.71
C ARG A 11 6.05 -1.78 4.75
N LYS A 12 6.75 -2.78 4.21
CA LYS A 12 6.17 -3.77 3.30
C LYS A 12 5.26 -4.77 4.01
N ALA A 13 5.55 -5.12 5.26
CA ALA A 13 4.62 -5.90 6.10
C ALA A 13 3.30 -5.16 6.30
N ILE A 14 3.33 -3.84 6.55
CA ILE A 14 2.10 -3.02 6.62
C ILE A 14 1.38 -2.98 5.27
N HIS A 15 2.12 -2.81 4.15
CA HIS A 15 1.51 -2.86 2.82
C HIS A 15 0.80 -4.18 2.54
N ILE A 16 1.40 -5.32 2.91
CA ILE A 16 0.75 -6.63 2.82
C ILE A 16 -0.47 -6.70 3.75
N ALA A 17 -0.37 -6.24 4.99
CA ALA A 17 -1.50 -6.22 5.93
C ALA A 17 -2.68 -5.39 5.39
N ASN A 18 -2.41 -4.32 4.64
CA ASN A 18 -3.45 -3.51 4.00
C ASN A 18 -4.24 -4.27 2.91
N SER A 19 -3.79 -5.44 2.45
CA SER A 19 -4.60 -6.32 1.57
C SER A 19 -5.91 -6.78 2.21
N VAL A 20 -6.04 -6.68 3.54
CA VAL A 20 -7.31 -6.90 4.25
C VAL A 20 -8.41 -5.95 3.73
N ILE A 21 -8.07 -4.74 3.28
CA ILE A 21 -9.03 -3.78 2.73
C ILE A 21 -9.70 -4.34 1.45
N PRO A 22 -8.97 -4.63 0.34
CA PRO A 22 -9.60 -5.19 -0.84
C PRO A 22 -10.25 -6.56 -0.62
N LEU A 23 -9.68 -7.40 0.24
CA LEU A 23 -10.26 -8.71 0.54
C LEU A 23 -11.59 -8.59 1.30
N SER A 24 -11.68 -7.69 2.27
CA SER A 24 -12.95 -7.40 2.96
C SER A 24 -13.96 -6.72 2.03
N TYR A 25 -13.52 -5.90 1.07
CA TYR A 25 -14.41 -5.35 0.04
C TYR A 25 -14.98 -6.44 -0.89
N LEU A 26 -14.19 -7.48 -1.15
CA LEU A 26 -14.60 -8.61 -1.98
C LEU A 26 -15.60 -9.53 -1.26
N TRP A 27 -15.33 -9.90 0.00
CA TRP A 27 -16.06 -10.97 0.68
C TRP A 27 -17.05 -10.54 1.77
N ILE A 28 -16.81 -9.40 2.43
CA ILE A 28 -17.59 -8.99 3.61
C ILE A 28 -18.47 -7.79 3.29
N PHE A 29 -17.86 -6.66 2.95
CA PHE A 29 -18.54 -5.39 2.75
C PHE A 29 -18.74 -5.16 1.26
N GLN A 30 -19.67 -5.90 0.64
CA GLN A 30 -19.73 -5.88 -0.82
C GLN A 30 -20.25 -4.55 -1.41
N ASP A 31 -20.95 -3.78 -0.59
CA ASP A 31 -21.49 -2.47 -0.93
C ASP A 31 -20.43 -1.37 -0.92
N GLN A 32 -20.46 -0.52 -1.95
CA GLN A 32 -19.46 0.54 -2.14
C GLN A 32 -19.59 1.63 -1.06
N GLU A 33 -20.81 2.02 -0.70
CA GLU A 33 -21.05 3.09 0.30
C GLU A 33 -20.56 2.65 1.68
N THR A 34 -20.83 1.39 2.05
CA THR A 34 -20.38 0.80 3.31
C THR A 34 -18.86 0.78 3.39
N MET A 35 -18.17 0.28 2.37
CA MET A 35 -16.71 0.24 2.35
C MET A 35 -16.09 1.64 2.32
N ALA A 36 -16.65 2.55 1.51
CA ALA A 36 -16.22 3.94 1.46
C ALA A 36 -16.41 4.64 2.81
N GLY A 37 -17.51 4.39 3.52
CA GLY A 37 -17.78 4.93 4.86
C GLY A 37 -16.78 4.43 5.90
N ILE A 38 -16.46 3.14 5.89
CA ILE A 38 -15.44 2.55 6.76
C ILE A 38 -14.06 3.19 6.48
N LEU A 39 -13.67 3.28 5.21
CA LEU A 39 -12.40 3.88 4.81
C LEU A 39 -12.33 5.39 5.10
N LEU A 40 -13.44 6.09 4.99
CA LEU A 40 -13.54 7.49 5.40
C LEU A 40 -13.29 7.65 6.90
N GLY A 41 -13.90 6.78 7.73
CA GLY A 41 -13.65 6.75 9.18
C GLY A 41 -12.17 6.53 9.51
N PHE A 42 -11.53 5.53 8.88
CA PHE A 42 -10.09 5.30 9.04
C PHE A 42 -9.23 6.46 8.53
N THR A 43 -9.64 7.10 7.43
CA THR A 43 -8.95 8.28 6.88
C THR A 43 -8.98 9.43 7.88
N ILE A 44 -10.16 9.78 8.41
CA ILE A 44 -10.31 10.83 9.42
C ILE A 44 -9.49 10.50 10.67
N PHE A 45 -9.54 9.25 11.13
CA PHE A 45 -8.74 8.79 12.25
C PHE A 45 -7.23 8.94 11.98
N SER A 46 -6.76 8.54 10.81
CA SER A 46 -5.34 8.66 10.44
C SER A 46 -4.89 10.12 10.38
N ILE A 47 -5.70 11.03 9.83
CA ILE A 47 -5.44 12.47 9.83
C ILE A 47 -5.43 13.02 11.27
N PHE A 48 -6.34 12.57 12.14
CA PHE A 48 -6.35 12.97 13.54
C PHE A 48 -5.06 12.56 14.25
N VAL A 49 -4.61 11.31 14.07
CA VAL A 49 -3.35 10.80 14.61
C VAL A 49 -2.16 11.59 14.07
N GLU A 50 -2.17 11.92 12.78
CA GLU A 50 -1.15 12.74 12.12
C GLU A 50 -1.05 14.15 12.72
N VAL A 51 -2.19 14.81 12.91
CA VAL A 51 -2.26 16.13 13.56
C VAL A 51 -1.82 16.06 15.01
N ALA A 52 -2.25 15.02 15.75
CA ALA A 52 -1.83 14.79 17.13
C ALA A 52 -0.32 14.59 17.23
N ARG A 53 0.28 13.83 16.29
CA ARG A 53 1.73 13.63 16.19
C ARG A 53 2.49 14.94 16.02
N MET A 54 2.01 15.83 15.15
CA MET A 54 2.68 17.11 14.88
C MET A 54 2.50 18.15 16.00
N ARG A 55 1.40 18.09 16.76
CA ARG A 55 1.08 19.10 17.77
C ARG A 55 1.43 18.70 19.20
N SER A 56 1.50 17.40 19.50
CA SER A 56 1.74 16.88 20.85
C SER A 56 3.16 16.33 20.99
N VAL A 57 3.93 16.89 21.92
CA VAL A 57 5.27 16.39 22.28
C VAL A 57 5.21 14.93 22.73
N TRP A 58 4.15 14.53 23.43
CA TRP A 58 3.96 13.14 23.88
C TRP A 58 3.79 12.19 22.70
N MET A 59 2.92 12.55 21.74
CA MET A 59 2.67 11.71 20.57
C MET A 59 3.89 11.69 19.64
N SER A 60 4.55 12.82 19.43
CA SER A 60 5.81 12.88 18.68
C SER A 60 6.87 11.96 19.30
N SER A 61 7.05 12.02 20.62
CA SER A 61 8.01 11.15 21.34
C SER A 61 7.66 9.67 21.23
N PHE A 62 6.36 9.32 21.23
CA PHE A 62 5.92 7.94 20.99
C PHE A 62 6.30 7.47 19.58
N PHE A 63 6.02 8.28 18.56
CA PHE A 63 6.37 7.96 17.17
C PHE A 63 7.88 7.85 16.99
N GLU A 64 8.67 8.77 17.57
CA GLU A 64 10.13 8.72 17.51
C GLU A 64 10.71 7.49 18.19
N ARG A 65 10.13 7.07 19.32
CA ARG A 65 10.63 5.91 20.07
C ARG A 65 10.27 4.59 19.43
N TRP A 66 9.05 4.46 18.91
CA TRP A 66 8.50 3.16 18.48
C TRP A 66 8.40 3.00 16.97
N LEU A 67 8.23 4.08 16.20
CA LEU A 67 7.93 4.02 14.77
C LEU A 67 9.02 4.64 13.88
N LYS A 68 10.00 5.35 14.45
CA LYS A 68 11.12 5.97 13.72
C LYS A 68 11.90 5.00 12.85
N PHE A 69 12.03 3.74 13.27
CA PHE A 69 12.76 2.73 12.50
C PHE A 69 12.12 2.44 11.13
N MET A 70 10.82 2.74 10.98
CA MET A 70 10.02 2.47 9.80
C MET A 70 9.73 3.74 8.99
N MET A 71 9.68 4.89 9.65
CA MET A 71 9.43 6.19 9.01
C MET A 71 10.56 6.59 8.06
N ARG A 72 10.20 7.27 6.97
CA ARG A 72 11.18 7.92 6.09
C ARG A 72 11.74 9.18 6.75
N GLU A 73 12.91 9.63 6.30
CA GLU A 73 13.58 10.82 6.85
C GLU A 73 12.68 12.05 6.78
N ASP A 74 11.90 12.20 5.70
CA ASP A 74 10.99 13.31 5.51
C ASP A 74 9.69 13.19 6.31
N GLU A 75 9.20 11.97 6.54
CA GLU A 75 8.08 11.71 7.46
C GLU A 75 8.44 12.00 8.92
N ALA A 76 9.73 11.88 9.28
CA ALA A 76 10.24 12.22 10.61
C ALA A 76 10.35 13.72 10.87
N VAL A 77 10.51 14.53 9.81
CA VAL A 77 10.62 15.99 9.90
C VAL A 77 9.24 16.68 9.77
N GLY A 78 8.15 15.91 9.79
CA GLY A 78 6.79 16.43 9.87
C GLY A 78 5.96 16.30 8.59
N LYS A 79 6.44 15.58 7.57
CA LYS A 79 5.55 15.19 6.45
C LYS A 79 4.56 14.10 6.87
N ILE A 80 3.41 14.10 6.22
CA ILE A 80 2.34 13.12 6.39
C ILE A 80 2.90 11.70 6.17
N THR A 81 2.56 10.79 7.08
CA THR A 81 3.00 9.41 7.02
C THR A 81 2.38 8.65 5.84
N GLY A 82 3.13 7.69 5.30
CA GLY A 82 2.62 6.79 4.26
C GLY A 82 1.33 6.06 4.66
N ALA A 83 1.10 5.78 5.94
CA ALA A 83 -0.13 5.12 6.42
C ALA A 83 -1.38 5.97 6.14
N THR A 84 -1.33 7.28 6.41
CA THR A 84 -2.40 8.22 6.09
C THR A 84 -2.66 8.25 4.58
N TRP A 85 -1.59 8.28 3.77
CA TRP A 85 -1.71 8.23 2.31
C TRP A 85 -2.34 6.93 1.78
N VAL A 86 -2.07 5.78 2.42
CA VAL A 86 -2.72 4.51 2.07
C VAL A 86 -4.23 4.59 2.30
N PHE A 87 -4.68 5.10 3.45
CA PHE A 87 -6.13 5.21 3.72
C PHE A 87 -6.83 6.18 2.78
N VAL A 88 -6.22 7.35 2.55
CA VAL A 88 -6.74 8.33 1.58
C VAL A 88 -6.81 7.72 0.18
N GLY A 89 -5.73 7.07 -0.26
CA GLY A 89 -5.67 6.42 -1.58
C GLY A 89 -6.68 5.29 -1.72
N ALA A 90 -6.86 4.48 -0.68
CA ALA A 90 -7.84 3.39 -0.67
C ALA A 90 -9.27 3.92 -0.71
N PHE A 91 -9.59 4.95 0.10
CA PHE A 91 -10.89 5.62 0.08
C PHE A 91 -11.20 6.17 -1.31
N LEU A 92 -10.28 6.95 -1.89
CA LEU A 92 -10.47 7.52 -3.23
C LEU A 92 -10.58 6.43 -4.31
N THR A 93 -9.81 5.35 -4.19
CA THR A 93 -9.88 4.22 -5.14
C THR A 93 -11.25 3.55 -5.09
N VAL A 94 -11.78 3.27 -3.89
CA VAL A 94 -13.12 2.67 -3.74
C VAL A 94 -14.22 3.62 -4.19
N LEU A 95 -14.07 4.93 -3.96
CA LEU A 95 -15.08 5.92 -4.32
C LEU A 95 -15.13 6.20 -5.83
N LEU A 96 -13.96 6.37 -6.47
CA LEU A 96 -13.85 6.88 -7.83
C LEU A 96 -13.76 5.77 -8.89
N VAL A 97 -13.22 4.60 -8.54
CA VAL A 97 -12.98 3.54 -9.53
C VAL A 97 -14.20 2.67 -9.67
N ILE A 98 -14.90 2.88 -10.79
CA ILE A 98 -16.02 2.06 -11.22
C ILE A 98 -15.58 1.27 -12.46
N PRO A 99 -15.89 -0.04 -12.55
CA PRO A 99 -16.52 -0.92 -11.56
C PRO A 99 -15.63 -1.39 -10.41
N LYS A 100 -16.28 -1.76 -9.29
CA LYS A 100 -15.71 -2.31 -8.03
C LYS A 100 -14.55 -3.28 -8.21
N LYS A 101 -14.63 -4.18 -9.20
CA LYS A 101 -13.60 -5.18 -9.49
C LYS A 101 -12.22 -4.55 -9.75
N TYR A 102 -12.18 -3.40 -10.42
CA TYR A 102 -10.93 -2.69 -10.70
C TYR A 102 -10.36 -2.00 -9.46
N ALA A 103 -11.21 -1.49 -8.57
CA ALA A 103 -10.77 -0.96 -7.28
C ALA A 103 -10.09 -2.04 -6.43
N ILE A 104 -10.70 -3.23 -6.37
CA ILE A 104 -10.15 -4.38 -5.63
C ILE A 104 -8.81 -4.81 -6.22
N LEU A 105 -8.73 -4.96 -7.54
CA LEU A 105 -7.47 -5.33 -8.21
C LEU A 105 -6.37 -4.29 -8.00
N GLY A 106 -6.68 -3.00 -8.14
CA GLY A 106 -5.72 -1.93 -7.92
C GLY A 106 -5.13 -1.96 -6.51
N LEU A 107 -5.96 -2.18 -5.49
CA LEU A 107 -5.53 -2.27 -4.10
C LEU A 107 -4.71 -3.55 -3.81
N ILE A 108 -5.05 -4.67 -4.44
CA ILE A 108 -4.26 -5.91 -4.34
C ILE A 108 -2.90 -5.75 -5.03
N PHE A 109 -2.88 -5.15 -6.22
CA PHE A 109 -1.64 -4.89 -6.97
C PHE A 109 -0.73 -3.91 -6.22
N LEU A 110 -1.31 -2.89 -5.60
CA LEU A 110 -0.57 -2.00 -4.71
C LEU A 110 0.03 -2.77 -3.52
N SER A 111 -0.70 -3.69 -2.91
CA SER A 111 -0.21 -4.44 -1.75
C SER A 111 0.89 -5.46 -2.12
N VAL A 112 0.60 -6.33 -3.08
CA VAL A 112 1.45 -7.46 -3.44
C VAL A 112 2.53 -7.05 -4.43
N GLY A 113 2.16 -6.32 -5.48
CA GLY A 113 3.07 -5.90 -6.54
C GLY A 113 4.15 -4.94 -6.05
N ASP A 114 3.78 -3.90 -5.30
CA ASP A 114 4.74 -2.94 -4.74
C ASP A 114 5.69 -3.60 -3.72
N THR A 115 5.18 -4.59 -2.97
CA THR A 115 6.00 -5.35 -2.03
C THR A 115 7.02 -6.21 -2.76
N MET A 116 6.57 -7.00 -3.74
CA MET A 116 7.45 -7.87 -4.51
C MET A 116 8.48 -7.06 -5.32
N ALA A 117 8.04 -5.95 -5.93
CA ALA A 117 8.94 -5.08 -6.68
C ALA A 117 10.05 -4.49 -5.81
N ALA A 118 9.72 -4.05 -4.60
CA ALA A 118 10.71 -3.50 -3.67
C ALA A 118 11.64 -4.58 -3.11
N LEU A 119 11.12 -5.70 -2.60
CA LEU A 119 11.92 -6.73 -1.97
C LEU A 119 12.88 -7.40 -2.96
N VAL A 120 12.39 -7.79 -4.14
CA VAL A 120 13.24 -8.37 -5.19
C VAL A 120 14.16 -7.31 -5.79
N GLY A 121 13.65 -6.10 -6.01
CA GLY A 121 14.43 -5.02 -6.59
C GLY A 121 15.63 -4.62 -5.74
N MET A 122 15.50 -4.63 -4.41
CA MET A 122 16.61 -4.39 -3.49
C MET A 122 17.47 -5.62 -3.25
N GLY A 123 16.88 -6.81 -3.09
CA GLY A 123 17.61 -8.03 -2.76
C GLY A 123 18.43 -8.60 -3.92
N PHE A 124 17.92 -8.46 -5.14
CA PHE A 124 18.51 -8.94 -6.39
C PHE A 124 18.45 -7.86 -7.48
N PRO A 125 19.19 -6.75 -7.34
CA PRO A 125 19.13 -5.66 -8.31
C PRO A 125 19.76 -6.09 -9.64
N MET A 126 18.92 -6.32 -10.65
CA MET A 126 19.36 -6.56 -12.03
C MET A 126 19.02 -5.32 -12.85
N VAL A 127 20.03 -4.77 -13.54
CA VAL A 127 19.96 -3.58 -14.40
C VAL A 127 19.24 -2.40 -13.73
N ARG A 128 20.02 -1.43 -13.23
CA ARG A 128 19.46 -0.23 -12.60
C ARG A 128 19.04 0.79 -13.66
N ILE A 129 17.81 1.25 -13.57
CA ILE A 129 17.27 2.39 -14.34
C ILE A 129 16.96 3.49 -13.31
N GLY A 130 17.91 4.41 -13.14
CA GLY A 130 17.87 5.40 -12.06
C GLY A 130 17.93 4.74 -10.67
N GLN A 131 16.94 5.02 -9.83
CA GLN A 131 16.80 4.43 -8.48
C GLN A 131 15.98 3.13 -8.47
N LYS A 132 15.50 2.66 -9.62
CA LYS A 132 14.72 1.43 -9.76
C LYS A 132 15.53 0.34 -10.47
N THR A 133 15.10 -0.91 -10.32
CA THR A 133 15.75 -2.07 -10.95
C THR A 133 14.77 -2.79 -11.84
N LEU A 134 15.27 -3.31 -12.96
CA LEU A 134 14.45 -4.10 -13.88
C LEU A 134 13.93 -5.36 -13.21
N SER A 135 14.75 -6.01 -12.37
CA SER A 135 14.32 -7.16 -11.56
C SER A 135 13.14 -6.84 -10.64
N GLY A 136 13.13 -5.66 -10.01
CA GLY A 136 12.00 -5.22 -9.19
C GLY A 136 10.74 -5.06 -10.03
N THR A 137 10.82 -4.36 -11.16
CA THR A 137 9.67 -4.19 -12.06
C THR A 137 9.10 -5.53 -12.55
N LEU A 138 9.96 -6.45 -12.99
CA LEU A 138 9.54 -7.77 -13.46
C LEU A 138 8.92 -8.61 -12.34
N ALA A 139 9.48 -8.55 -11.13
CA ALA A 139 8.93 -9.26 -9.98
C ALA A 139 7.55 -8.72 -9.56
N GLY A 140 7.40 -7.39 -9.54
CA GLY A 140 6.11 -6.76 -9.27
C GLY A 140 5.06 -7.12 -10.32
N LEU A 141 5.42 -7.06 -11.59
CA LEU A 141 4.55 -7.44 -12.70
C LEU A 141 4.10 -8.91 -12.58
N ALA A 142 5.04 -9.83 -12.39
CA ALA A 142 4.74 -11.24 -12.22
C ALA A 142 3.80 -11.48 -11.02
N ALA A 143 4.05 -10.80 -9.89
CA ALA A 143 3.22 -10.90 -8.70
C ALA A 143 1.79 -10.38 -8.95
N CYS A 144 1.62 -9.27 -9.67
CA CYS A 144 0.31 -8.75 -10.06
C CYS A 144 -0.42 -9.73 -10.99
N CYS A 145 0.25 -10.31 -11.99
CA CYS A 145 -0.36 -11.31 -12.88
C CYS A 145 -0.84 -12.55 -12.10
N ILE A 146 -0.02 -13.06 -11.18
CA ILE A 146 -0.38 -14.21 -10.33
C ILE A 146 -1.58 -13.85 -9.44
N ALA A 147 -1.54 -12.69 -8.77
CA ALA A 147 -2.63 -12.25 -7.89
C ALA A 147 -3.95 -12.02 -8.65
N GLY A 148 -3.88 -11.39 -9.83
CA GLY A 148 -5.04 -11.16 -10.69
C GLY A 148 -5.68 -12.47 -11.13
N LYS A 149 -4.87 -13.45 -11.57
CA LYS A 149 -5.36 -14.78 -11.95
C LYS A 149 -5.93 -15.54 -10.75
N ALA A 150 -5.29 -15.45 -9.58
CA ALA A 150 -5.76 -16.12 -8.36
C ALA A 150 -7.12 -15.61 -7.87
N LEU A 151 -7.41 -14.32 -8.08
CA LEU A 151 -8.69 -13.73 -7.72
C LEU A 151 -9.83 -14.11 -8.67
N GLY A 152 -9.53 -14.70 -9.84
CA GLY A 152 -10.52 -15.23 -10.77
C GLY A 152 -11.56 -14.21 -11.23
N LEU A 153 -11.25 -12.92 -11.17
CA LEU A 153 -12.15 -11.86 -11.60
C LEU A 153 -12.14 -11.83 -13.13
N ASP A 154 -13.32 -11.84 -13.76
CA ASP A 154 -13.49 -11.60 -15.20
C ASP A 154 -13.09 -10.15 -15.53
N VAL A 155 -11.79 -9.93 -15.61
CA VAL A 155 -11.18 -8.76 -16.20
C VAL A 155 -11.18 -9.06 -17.69
N SER A 156 -11.87 -8.24 -18.48
CA SER A 156 -11.82 -8.34 -19.94
C SER A 156 -10.36 -8.38 -20.38
N ASP A 157 -9.97 -9.34 -21.22
CA ASP A 157 -8.59 -9.59 -21.70
C ASP A 157 -7.86 -8.32 -22.17
N PHE A 158 -8.61 -7.30 -22.55
CA PHE A 158 -8.15 -5.95 -22.89
C PHE A 158 -7.24 -5.29 -21.83
N VAL A 159 -7.42 -5.54 -20.53
CA VAL A 159 -6.59 -4.91 -19.47
C VAL A 159 -5.28 -5.66 -19.21
N ILE A 160 -5.20 -6.94 -19.58
CA ILE A 160 -3.98 -7.74 -19.38
C ILE A 160 -2.98 -7.50 -20.52
N ILE A 161 -3.47 -7.08 -21.69
CA ILE A 161 -2.69 -6.94 -22.93
C ILE A 161 -2.34 -5.47 -23.26
N SER A 162 -3.03 -4.49 -22.66
CA SER A 162 -2.79 -3.05 -22.87
C SER A 162 -1.93 -2.45 -21.77
#